data_AF-X1VCT6-F1
#
_entry.id   AF-X1VCT6-F1
#
_cell.length_a   1.000
_cell.length_b   1.000
_cell.length_c   1.000
_cell.angle_alpha   90.00
_cell.angle_beta   90.00
_cell.angle_gamma   90.00
#
_symmetry.space_group_name_H-M   'P 1'
#
loop_
_entity.id
_entity.type
_entity.pdbx_description
1 polymer ?
#
loop_
_entity_poly.entity_id
_entity_poly.type
_entity_poly.pdbx_seq_one_letter_code
_entity_poly.pdbx_strand_id
1 'polypeptide(L)'
;IPYWENRSIRNRIFKEMTPEWKDCYTAGIFTEFMEQRAPGHTVADDKIYHKGFSDFIRDIEKNIQNLDYLNDLEAYDKQEELKAMLICAKAIISFAKCHAEKALEMAEVEKNSRRKKELKKISEVCSYVPANSPRNFWEALQMY
;
A
#
# COMPACT_ATOMS: atom_id res chain seq x y z
N ILE A 1 1.70 -6.27 25.09
CA ILE A 1 3.01 -6.14 24.38
C ILE A 1 3.55 -4.75 24.67
N PRO A 2 4.70 -4.61 25.36
CA PRO A 2 5.15 -3.34 25.93
C PRO A 2 5.21 -2.15 24.94
N TYR A 3 5.63 -2.40 23.69
CA TYR A 3 5.68 -1.33 22.67
C TYR A 3 4.28 -0.82 22.26
N TRP A 4 3.27 -1.67 22.21
CA TRP A 4 1.94 -1.33 21.67
C TRP A 4 0.89 -0.97 22.72
N GLU A 5 1.16 -1.24 23.99
CA GLU A 5 0.19 -1.20 25.08
C GLU A 5 -0.55 0.14 25.24
N ASN A 6 0.05 1.29 24.90
CA ASN A 6 -0.64 2.60 24.94
C ASN A 6 -0.63 3.32 23.58
N ARG A 7 -0.33 2.58 22.50
CA ARG A 7 -0.21 3.12 21.14
C ARG A 7 -1.27 2.58 20.19
N SER A 8 -2.02 1.56 20.60
CA SER A 8 -3.07 0.96 19.77
C SER A 8 -4.26 1.90 19.56
N ILE A 9 -4.92 1.77 18.40
CA ILE A 9 -6.17 2.48 18.09
C ILE A 9 -7.26 2.13 19.12
N ARG A 10 -7.36 0.84 19.50
CA ARG A 10 -8.29 0.37 20.54
C ARG A 10 -8.19 1.17 21.83
N ASN A 11 -6.98 1.31 22.36
CA ASN A 11 -6.78 1.98 23.64
C ASN A 11 -7.09 3.48 23.56
N ARG A 12 -6.87 4.11 22.40
CA ARG A 12 -7.30 5.50 22.17
C ARG A 12 -8.82 5.60 22.15
N ILE A 13 -9.53 4.75 21.39
CA ILE A 13 -11.00 4.75 21.33
C ILE A 13 -11.60 4.59 22.73
N PHE A 14 -11.22 3.55 23.47
CA PHE A 14 -11.79 3.30 24.80
C PHE A 14 -11.42 4.36 25.84
N LYS A 15 -10.35 5.13 25.63
CA LYS A 15 -10.03 6.28 26.48
C LYS A 15 -10.93 7.48 26.21
N GLU A 16 -11.26 7.75 24.94
CA GLU A 16 -12.04 8.92 24.53
C GLU A 16 -13.57 8.71 24.63
N MET A 17 -14.05 7.46 24.61
CA MET A 17 -15.49 7.18 24.70
C MET A 17 -16.08 7.42 26.09
N THR A 18 -17.35 7.85 26.12
CA THR A 18 -18.10 8.10 27.37
C THR A 18 -18.47 6.80 28.09
N PRO A 19 -18.84 6.85 29.39
CA PRO A 19 -19.33 5.68 30.12
C PRO A 19 -20.56 5.03 29.45
N GLU A 20 -21.53 5.82 29.01
CA GLU A 20 -22.78 5.33 28.41
C GLU A 20 -22.51 4.54 27.12
N TRP A 21 -21.56 5.02 26.31
CA TRP A 21 -21.13 4.31 25.12
C TRP A 21 -20.54 2.94 25.45
N LYS A 22 -19.69 2.87 26.50
CA LYS A 22 -19.05 1.63 26.95
C LYS A 22 -20.07 0.65 27.52
N ASP A 23 -21.06 1.15 28.24
CA ASP A 23 -22.15 0.34 28.79
C ASP A 23 -22.98 -0.28 27.67
N CYS A 24 -23.38 0.50 26.67
CA CYS A 24 -24.10 -0.01 25.49
C CYS A 24 -23.26 -1.01 24.68
N TYR A 25 -21.98 -0.73 24.47
CA TYR A 25 -21.04 -1.64 23.80
C TYR A 25 -20.91 -2.97 24.57
N THR A 26 -20.72 -2.90 25.90
CA THR A 26 -20.55 -4.07 26.77
C THR A 26 -21.84 -4.89 26.88
N ALA A 27 -22.99 -4.23 26.85
CA ALA A 27 -24.31 -4.87 26.82
C ALA A 27 -24.66 -5.45 25.44
N GLY A 28 -23.83 -5.25 24.41
CA GLY A 28 -24.06 -5.80 23.07
C GLY A 28 -25.14 -5.08 22.26
N ILE A 29 -25.44 -3.82 22.58
CA ILE A 29 -26.44 -3.01 21.85
C ILE A 29 -25.94 -2.64 20.44
N PHE A 30 -24.63 -2.38 20.31
CA PHE A 30 -23.95 -2.16 19.04
C PHE A 30 -22.51 -2.68 19.13
N THR A 31 -21.82 -2.73 17.99
CA THR A 31 -20.39 -3.03 17.89
C THR A 31 -19.61 -1.83 17.35
N GLU A 32 -18.30 -1.81 17.58
CA GLU A 32 -17.39 -0.80 17.03
C GLU A 32 -16.50 -1.45 15.98
N PHE A 33 -16.57 -1.01 14.74
CA PHE A 33 -15.88 -1.68 13.64
C PHE A 33 -14.37 -1.39 13.60
N MET A 34 -13.98 -0.20 14.07
CA MET A 34 -12.61 0.32 13.96
C MET A 34 -11.76 0.00 15.21
N GLU A 35 -12.31 -0.67 16.23
CA GLU A 35 -11.58 -0.95 17.48
C GLU A 35 -10.44 -1.97 17.29
N GLN A 36 -10.49 -2.78 16.24
CA GLN A 36 -9.50 -3.83 15.94
C GLN A 36 -8.98 -3.78 14.51
N ARG A 37 -9.55 -2.93 13.64
CA ARG A 37 -9.21 -2.85 12.21
C ARG A 37 -9.18 -1.40 11.75
N ALA A 38 -8.38 -1.10 10.73
CA ALA A 38 -8.48 0.18 10.04
C ALA A 38 -9.83 0.28 9.28
N PRO A 39 -10.33 1.49 9.00
CA PRO A 39 -11.62 1.67 8.32
C PRO A 39 -11.74 0.86 7.03
N GLY A 40 -10.73 0.90 6.15
CA GLY A 40 -10.73 0.13 4.91
C GLY A 40 -11.98 0.42 4.06
N HIS A 41 -12.74 -0.62 3.70
CA HIS A 41 -14.01 -0.55 2.95
C HIS A 41 -13.94 0.37 1.72
N THR A 42 -12.89 0.18 0.94
CA THR A 42 -12.66 0.88 -0.33
C THR A 42 -12.50 -0.12 -1.46
N VAL A 43 -12.63 0.35 -2.70
CA VAL A 43 -12.39 -0.41 -3.92
C VAL A 43 -11.35 0.35 -4.73
N ALA A 44 -10.41 -0.36 -5.34
CA ALA A 44 -9.41 0.23 -6.21
C ALA A 44 -10.07 0.93 -7.41
N ASP A 45 -9.48 2.05 -7.85
CA ASP A 45 -9.82 2.66 -9.12
C ASP A 45 -9.11 1.94 -10.29
N ASP A 46 -9.18 2.52 -11.49
CA ASP A 46 -8.57 1.97 -12.70
C ASP A 46 -7.16 2.49 -12.98
N LYS A 47 -6.61 3.40 -12.16
CA LYS A 47 -5.38 4.11 -12.51
C LYS A 47 -4.18 3.19 -12.65
N ILE A 48 -4.12 2.11 -11.86
CA ILE A 48 -3.04 1.11 -11.92
C ILE A 48 -2.96 0.37 -13.26
N TYR A 49 -4.05 0.39 -14.04
CA TYR A 49 -4.08 -0.20 -15.39
C TYR A 49 -3.56 0.77 -16.46
N HIS A 50 -3.51 2.06 -16.15
CA HIS A 50 -3.08 3.12 -17.07
C HIS A 50 -1.74 3.75 -16.68
N LYS A 51 -1.28 3.54 -15.44
CA LYS A 51 -0.07 4.13 -14.88
C LYS A 51 0.71 3.12 -14.05
N GLY A 52 2.04 3.19 -14.14
CA GLY A 52 2.92 2.55 -13.18
C GLY A 52 3.15 3.42 -11.94
N PHE A 53 3.68 2.82 -10.88
CA PHE A 53 4.10 3.54 -9.68
C PHE A 53 5.24 4.52 -9.94
N SER A 54 6.03 4.34 -11.00
CA SER A 54 6.99 5.37 -11.44
C SER A 54 6.28 6.65 -11.92
N ASP A 55 5.08 6.54 -12.47
CA ASP A 55 4.30 7.71 -12.90
C ASP A 55 3.69 8.42 -11.70
N PHE A 56 3.17 7.67 -10.71
CA PHE A 56 2.72 8.24 -9.44
C PHE A 56 3.85 8.93 -8.68
N ILE A 57 5.06 8.36 -8.66
CA ILE A 57 6.24 8.99 -8.06
C ILE A 57 6.52 10.35 -8.69
N ARG A 58 6.53 10.44 -10.04
CA ARG A 58 6.77 11.72 -10.72
C ARG A 58 5.68 12.75 -10.42
N ASP A 59 4.43 12.32 -10.34
CA ASP A 59 3.33 13.22 -9.97
C ASP A 59 3.46 13.71 -8.53
N ILE A 60 3.81 12.82 -7.60
CA ILE A 60 4.03 13.19 -6.19
C ILE A 60 5.18 14.20 -6.08
N GLU A 61 6.32 13.93 -6.72
CA GLU A 61 7.48 14.82 -6.71
C GLU A 61 7.15 16.19 -7.32
N LYS A 62 6.39 16.21 -8.43
CA LYS A 62 5.89 17.45 -9.04
C LYS A 62 4.96 18.21 -8.09
N ASN A 63 4.06 17.52 -7.38
CA ASN A 63 3.17 18.17 -6.42
C ASN A 63 3.95 18.77 -5.25
N ILE A 64 4.94 18.05 -4.70
CA ILE A 64 5.81 18.56 -3.63
C ILE A 64 6.54 19.84 -4.06
N GLN A 65 7.06 19.88 -5.29
CA GLN A 65 7.77 21.04 -5.83
C GLN A 65 6.89 22.27 -6.01
N ASN A 66 5.57 22.08 -6.17
CA ASN A 66 4.61 23.15 -6.44
C ASN A 66 3.83 23.59 -5.19
N LEU A 67 4.17 23.10 -3.99
CA LEU A 67 3.51 23.53 -2.76
C LEU A 67 3.78 25.01 -2.47
N ASP A 68 2.72 25.76 -2.17
CA ASP A 68 2.79 27.17 -1.81
C ASP A 68 2.88 27.37 -0.29
N TYR A 69 4.10 27.35 0.24
CA TYR A 69 4.33 27.54 1.68
C TYR A 69 4.03 28.95 2.20
N LEU A 70 3.79 29.93 1.31
CA LEU A 70 3.55 31.31 1.72
C LEU A 70 2.06 31.57 1.93
N ASN A 71 1.20 30.98 1.09
CA ASN A 71 -0.24 31.27 1.11
C ASN A 71 -1.12 30.06 1.45
N ASP A 72 -0.59 28.82 1.42
CA ASP A 72 -1.34 27.62 1.80
C ASP A 72 -0.98 27.18 3.24
N LEU A 73 -1.91 27.40 4.17
CA LEU A 73 -1.76 27.03 5.58
C LEU A 73 -1.60 25.53 5.80
N GLU A 74 -2.04 24.70 4.85
CA GLU A 74 -1.92 23.24 4.90
C GLU A 74 -0.69 22.72 4.15
N ALA A 75 0.15 23.60 3.58
CA ALA A 75 1.28 23.20 2.74
C ALA A 75 2.21 22.19 3.43
N TYR A 76 2.45 22.37 4.74
CA TYR A 76 3.28 21.46 5.52
C TYR A 76 2.64 20.07 5.67
N ASP A 77 1.35 20.00 6.02
CA ASP A 77 0.65 18.71 6.17
C ASP A 77 0.55 17.97 4.82
N LYS A 78 0.28 18.70 3.73
CA LYS A 78 0.32 18.17 2.37
C LYS A 78 1.70 17.63 2.01
N GLN A 79 2.77 18.33 2.40
CA GLN A 79 4.13 17.87 2.16
C GLN A 79 4.40 16.54 2.86
N GLU A 80 4.03 16.39 4.13
CA GLU A 80 4.28 15.17 4.89
C GLU A 80 3.47 13.98 4.36
N GLU A 81 2.21 14.20 3.97
CA GLU A 81 1.40 13.17 3.32
C GLU A 81 2.01 12.74 1.97
N LEU A 82 2.41 13.70 1.13
CA LEU A 82 3.06 13.41 -0.16
C LEU A 82 4.39 12.66 0.02
N LYS A 83 5.19 13.00 1.05
CA LYS A 83 6.41 12.25 1.39
C LYS A 83 6.08 10.81 1.80
N ALA A 84 5.04 10.60 2.60
CA ALA A 84 4.60 9.26 2.98
C ALA A 84 4.17 8.45 1.75
N MET A 85 3.35 9.03 0.86
CA MET A 85 2.95 8.41 -0.40
C MET A 85 4.16 8.04 -1.28
N LEU A 86 5.16 8.92 -1.37
CA LEU A 86 6.40 8.67 -2.12
C LEU A 86 7.16 7.44 -1.59
N ILE A 87 7.26 7.30 -0.26
CA ILE A 87 7.89 6.14 0.39
C ILE A 87 7.10 4.87 0.06
N CYS A 88 5.77 4.90 0.19
CA CYS A 88 4.91 3.77 -0.12
C CYS A 88 5.04 3.32 -1.59
N ALA A 89 5.01 4.25 -2.54
CA ALA A 89 5.16 3.96 -3.97
C ALA A 89 6.51 3.30 -4.29
N LYS A 90 7.60 3.80 -3.69
CA LYS A 90 8.95 3.19 -3.82
C LYS A 90 9.01 1.81 -3.20
N ALA A 91 8.39 1.60 -2.04
CA ALA A 91 8.34 0.30 -1.37
C ALA A 91 7.59 -0.75 -2.20
N ILE A 92 6.48 -0.37 -2.85
CA ILE A 92 5.70 -1.25 -3.74
C ILE A 92 6.55 -1.74 -4.93
N ILE A 93 7.30 -0.84 -5.58
CA ILE A 93 8.23 -1.22 -6.66
C ILE A 93 9.32 -2.14 -6.12
N SER A 94 9.89 -1.83 -4.95
CA SER A 94 10.93 -2.66 -4.33
C SER A 94 10.42 -4.06 -4.02
N PHE A 95 9.17 -4.19 -3.55
CA PHE A 95 8.56 -5.48 -3.22
C PHE A 95 8.45 -6.38 -4.46
N ALA A 96 8.00 -5.84 -5.58
CA ALA A 96 7.95 -6.58 -6.84
C ALA A 96 9.34 -6.99 -7.34
N LYS A 97 10.34 -6.12 -7.18
CA LYS A 97 11.73 -6.46 -7.50
C LYS A 97 12.24 -7.65 -6.68
N CYS A 98 11.94 -7.71 -5.38
CA CYS A 98 12.28 -8.87 -4.55
C CYS A 98 11.64 -10.17 -5.09
N HIS A 99 10.39 -10.10 -5.54
CA HIS A 99 9.72 -11.26 -6.17
C HIS A 99 10.33 -11.64 -7.52
N ALA A 100 10.74 -10.65 -8.32
CA ALA A 100 11.40 -10.89 -9.59
C ALA A 100 12.74 -11.63 -9.40
N GLU A 101 13.55 -11.16 -8.45
CA GLU A 101 14.82 -11.79 -8.06
C GLU A 101 14.55 -13.21 -7.53
N LYS A 102 13.57 -13.38 -6.64
CA LYS A 102 13.27 -14.69 -6.07
C LYS A 102 12.81 -15.70 -7.11
N ALA A 103 11.96 -15.28 -8.05
CA ALA A 103 11.49 -16.13 -9.14
C ALA A 103 12.65 -16.56 -10.06
N LEU A 104 13.62 -15.66 -10.29
CA LEU A 104 14.80 -15.98 -11.09
C LEU A 104 15.69 -17.02 -10.38
N GLU A 105 15.99 -16.83 -9.09
CA GLU A 105 16.74 -17.80 -8.28
C GLU A 105 16.10 -19.20 -8.33
N MET A 106 14.77 -19.26 -8.19
CA MET A 106 14.04 -20.53 -8.26
C MET A 106 14.13 -21.16 -9.65
N ALA A 107 14.11 -20.35 -10.72
CA ALA A 107 14.21 -20.84 -12.09
C ALA A 107 15.59 -21.46 -12.40
N GLU A 108 16.65 -20.99 -11.74
CA GLU A 108 18.00 -21.52 -11.94
C GLU A 108 18.12 -22.98 -11.51
N VAL A 109 17.57 -23.30 -10.34
CA VAL A 109 17.61 -24.64 -9.73
C VAL A 109 16.44 -25.56 -10.14
N GLU A 110 15.45 -25.02 -10.85
CA GLU A 110 14.29 -25.79 -11.31
C GLU A 110 14.66 -26.80 -12.42
N LYS A 111 14.24 -28.05 -12.23
CA LYS A 111 14.49 -29.17 -13.14
C LYS A 111 13.37 -29.34 -14.17
N ASN A 112 12.12 -29.04 -13.78
CA ASN A 112 10.99 -29.12 -14.69
C ASN A 112 11.04 -27.95 -15.70
N SER A 113 11.24 -28.28 -16.97
CA SER A 113 11.41 -27.29 -18.04
C SER A 113 10.21 -26.36 -18.22
N ARG A 114 8.98 -26.84 -17.98
CA ARG A 114 7.77 -26.02 -18.01
C ARG A 114 7.76 -25.05 -16.84
N ARG A 115 8.00 -25.53 -15.62
CA ARG A 115 8.01 -24.68 -14.42
C ARG A 115 9.11 -23.62 -14.48
N LYS A 116 10.28 -23.96 -15.01
CA LYS A 116 11.37 -23.03 -15.23
C LYS A 116 10.98 -21.88 -16.16
N LYS A 117 10.22 -22.16 -17.23
CA LYS A 117 9.69 -21.13 -18.14
C LYS A 117 8.69 -20.22 -17.42
N GLU A 118 7.79 -20.79 -16.61
CA GLU A 118 6.83 -20.03 -15.82
C GLU A 118 7.52 -19.09 -14.83
N LEU A 119 8.52 -19.57 -14.09
CA LEU A 119 9.29 -18.76 -13.13
C LEU A 119 10.05 -17.62 -13.81
N LYS A 120 10.67 -17.88 -14.97
CA LYS A 120 11.27 -16.82 -15.79
C LYS A 120 10.24 -15.78 -16.23
N LYS A 121 9.02 -16.21 -16.58
CA LYS A 121 7.94 -15.28 -16.94
C LYS A 121 7.48 -14.45 -15.74
N ILE A 122 7.34 -15.05 -14.56
CA ILE A 122 7.04 -14.31 -13.31
C ILE A 122 8.10 -13.26 -13.05
N SER A 123 9.38 -13.63 -13.16
CA SER A 123 10.50 -12.70 -12.97
C SER A 123 10.44 -11.52 -13.96
N GLU A 124 10.17 -11.79 -15.24
CA GLU A 124 9.99 -10.76 -16.27
C GLU A 124 8.81 -9.82 -15.95
N VAL A 125 7.66 -10.37 -15.56
CA VAL A 125 6.46 -9.60 -15.22
C VAL A 125 6.70 -8.71 -13.99
N CYS A 126 7.21 -9.26 -12.89
CA CYS A 126 7.49 -8.50 -11.66
C CYS A 126 8.64 -7.49 -11.80
N SER A 127 9.52 -7.67 -12.80
CA SER A 127 10.53 -6.67 -13.14
C SER A 127 9.94 -5.46 -13.88
N TYR A 128 8.76 -5.63 -14.47
CA TYR A 128 8.09 -4.59 -15.27
C TYR A 128 6.97 -3.88 -14.49
N VAL A 129 5.99 -4.63 -13.97
CA VAL A 129 4.95 -4.11 -13.07
C VAL A 129 5.39 -4.34 -11.61
N PRO A 130 5.10 -3.42 -10.69
CA PRO A 130 4.18 -2.28 -10.79
C PRO A 130 4.88 -0.96 -11.17
N ALA A 131 6.18 -0.98 -11.48
CA ALA A 131 6.91 0.24 -11.85
C ALA A 131 6.35 0.92 -13.10
N ASN A 132 5.83 0.14 -14.05
CA ASN A 132 5.22 0.58 -15.29
C ASN A 132 3.76 0.11 -15.39
N SER A 133 2.95 0.75 -16.23
CA SER A 133 1.59 0.31 -16.54
C SER A 133 1.58 -1.06 -17.23
N PRO A 134 0.62 -1.95 -16.93
CA PRO A 134 0.58 -3.29 -17.53
C PRO A 134 0.36 -3.25 -19.06
N ARG A 135 1.06 -4.13 -19.80
CA ARG A 135 0.96 -4.22 -21.28
C ARG A 135 0.03 -5.32 -21.76
N ASN A 136 -0.28 -6.26 -20.88
CA ASN A 136 -1.06 -7.46 -21.19
C ASN A 136 -1.84 -7.91 -19.94
N PHE A 137 -2.71 -8.89 -20.14
CA PHE A 137 -3.60 -9.39 -19.09
C PHE A 137 -2.85 -9.98 -17.89
N TRP A 138 -1.72 -10.66 -18.10
CA TRP A 138 -0.94 -11.21 -17.00
C TRP A 138 -0.35 -10.09 -16.14
N GLU A 139 0.26 -9.09 -16.76
CA GLU A 139 0.79 -7.92 -16.04
C GLU A 139 -0.31 -7.17 -15.28
N ALA A 140 -1.50 -7.04 -15.85
CA ALA A 140 -2.64 -6.42 -15.16
C ALA A 140 -3.06 -7.21 -13.91
N LEU A 141 -3.10 -8.54 -14.00
CA LEU A 141 -3.39 -9.41 -12.86
C LEU A 141 -2.27 -9.42 -11.80
N GLN A 142 -1.01 -9.25 -12.19
CA GLN A 142 0.11 -9.18 -11.25
C GLN A 142 0.24 -7.79 -10.59
N MET A 143 -0.23 -6.74 -11.25
CA MET A 143 -0.28 -5.36 -10.74
C MET A 143 -1.34 -5.19 -9.64
N TYR A 144 -2.51 -5.82 -9.81
CA TYR A 144 -3.64 -5.75 -8.89
C TYR A 144 -3.37 -6.51 -7.59
#